data_AF-A0A5C4NK07-F1
#
_entry.id   AF-A0A5C4NK07-F1
#
_cell.length_a   1.000
_cell.length_b   1.000
_cell.length_c   1.000
_cell.angle_alpha   90.00
_cell.angle_beta   90.00
_cell.angle_gamma   90.00
#
_symmetry.space_group_name_H-M   'P 1'
#
loop_
_entity.id
_entity.type
_entity.pdbx_description
1 polymer ?
#
loop_
_entity_poly.entity_id
_entity_poly.type
_entity_poly.pdbx_seq_one_letter_code
_entity_poly.pdbx_strand_id
1 'polypeptide(L)'
;MTLHRSARLVTLFAVGLALATPALAEEEQGASLRDILAWGTTTTAYVQLVPADGHPADLVFLNELTHGNPLEMIFALELDGLVVDVEVINGIGEEPDIVTVLPPPGFVAVPERLEVDEGQTGRIEIQHALLS
;
A
#
# COMPACT_ATOMS: atom_id res chain seq x y z
N MET A 1 -14.30 -70.59 13.53
CA MET A 1 -15.56 -70.87 12.83
C MET A 1 -16.21 -69.55 12.48
N THR A 2 -16.12 -69.18 11.19
CA THR A 2 -16.70 -67.98 10.59
C THR A 2 -18.20 -68.18 10.39
N LEU A 3 -19.02 -67.17 10.72
CA LEU A 3 -20.39 -67.08 10.22
C LEU A 3 -20.71 -65.65 9.79
N HIS A 4 -21.42 -65.60 8.68
CA HIS A 4 -21.60 -64.49 7.76
C HIS A 4 -22.89 -63.71 8.06
N ARG A 5 -22.78 -62.39 7.87
CA ARG A 5 -23.71 -61.48 7.16
C ARG A 5 -25.13 -61.20 7.71
N SER A 6 -25.42 -59.90 7.58
CA SER A 6 -26.68 -59.28 7.16
C SER A 6 -27.65 -58.78 8.24
N ALA A 7 -27.72 -57.45 8.37
CA ALA A 7 -28.99 -56.74 8.47
C ALA A 7 -28.86 -55.36 7.82
N ARG A 8 -29.69 -55.09 6.80
CA ARG A 8 -29.95 -53.77 6.21
C ARG A 8 -31.02 -53.05 7.05
N LEU A 9 -30.87 -51.74 7.24
CA LEU A 9 -31.92 -50.76 7.59
C LEU A 9 -31.36 -49.39 7.11
N VAL A 10 -31.76 -48.76 6.01
CA VAL A 10 -33.05 -48.16 5.57
C VAL A 10 -33.45 -46.91 6.35
N THR A 11 -33.29 -45.74 5.68
CA THR A 11 -33.95 -44.41 5.83
C THR A 11 -33.64 -43.55 7.07
N LEU A 12 -33.73 -42.21 7.07
CA LEU A 12 -34.36 -41.19 6.21
C LEU A 12 -33.70 -39.80 6.52
N PHE A 13 -33.61 -38.93 5.50
CA PHE A 13 -33.61 -37.45 5.50
C PHE A 13 -32.88 -36.62 6.58
N ALA A 14 -32.00 -35.72 6.10
CA ALA A 14 -32.07 -34.30 6.46
C ALA A 14 -31.63 -33.45 5.26
N VAL A 15 -32.58 -32.75 4.65
CA VAL A 15 -32.33 -31.67 3.70
C VAL A 15 -31.77 -30.51 4.52
N GLY A 16 -30.47 -30.27 4.40
CA GLY A 16 -29.82 -29.09 4.97
C GLY A 16 -30.17 -27.88 4.12
N LEU A 17 -31.05 -27.03 4.64
CA LEU A 17 -31.40 -25.73 4.11
C LEU A 17 -30.12 -24.86 4.07
N ALA A 18 -29.58 -24.61 2.87
CA ALA A 18 -28.47 -23.69 2.70
C ALA A 18 -28.99 -22.26 2.97
N LEU A 19 -28.68 -21.73 4.15
CA LEU A 19 -28.83 -20.30 4.42
C LEU A 19 -27.76 -19.59 3.59
N ALA A 20 -28.17 -18.98 2.49
CA ALA A 20 -27.35 -18.01 1.76
C ALA A 20 -27.06 -16.85 2.74
N THR A 21 -25.85 -16.82 3.27
CA THR A 21 -25.32 -15.61 3.91
C THR A 21 -25.35 -14.50 2.87
N PRO A 22 -25.95 -13.33 3.16
CA PRO A 22 -25.71 -12.17 2.32
C PRO A 22 -24.21 -11.90 2.39
N ALA A 23 -23.54 -12.11 1.25
CA ALA A 23 -22.20 -11.60 1.03
C ALA A 23 -22.30 -10.10 1.26
N LEU A 24 -21.83 -9.65 2.43
CA LEU A 24 -21.37 -8.28 2.57
C LEU A 24 -20.23 -8.20 1.55
N ALA A 25 -20.53 -7.60 0.40
CA ALA A 25 -19.50 -7.13 -0.50
C ALA A 25 -18.76 -6.06 0.30
N GLU A 26 -17.71 -6.48 0.99
CA GLU A 26 -16.60 -5.60 1.28
C GLU A 26 -16.13 -5.15 -0.10
N GLU A 27 -16.54 -3.94 -0.50
CA GLU A 27 -15.77 -3.17 -1.46
C GLU A 27 -14.39 -2.95 -0.81
N GLU A 28 -13.53 -3.97 -0.88
CA GLU A 28 -12.10 -3.75 -0.93
C GLU A 28 -11.86 -3.00 -2.23
N GLN A 29 -12.04 -1.68 -2.16
CA GLN A 29 -11.39 -0.74 -3.04
C GLN A 29 -9.91 -1.13 -3.02
N GLY A 30 -9.48 -1.78 -4.10
CA GLY A 30 -8.20 -2.43 -4.19
C GLY A 30 -7.08 -1.41 -4.02
N ALA A 31 -6.55 -1.29 -2.81
CA ALA A 31 -5.20 -0.84 -2.59
C ALA A 31 -4.30 -1.84 -3.32
N SER A 32 -3.80 -1.44 -4.49
CA SER A 32 -2.75 -2.19 -5.19
C SER A 32 -1.59 -2.34 -4.21
N LEU A 33 -1.07 -3.55 -3.99
CA LEU A 33 0.09 -3.83 -3.11
C LEU A 33 1.41 -3.11 -3.53
N ARG A 34 1.32 -2.13 -4.43
CA ARG A 34 2.39 -1.29 -4.94
C ARG A 34 2.18 0.19 -4.61
N ASP A 35 1.17 0.53 -3.82
CA ASP A 35 0.92 1.92 -3.41
C ASP A 35 1.77 2.31 -2.19
N ILE A 36 2.23 1.34 -1.40
CA ILE A 36 3.05 1.57 -0.20
C ILE A 36 4.38 0.80 -0.25
N LEU A 37 5.44 1.44 0.22
CA LEU A 37 6.71 0.79 0.54
C LEU A 37 7.16 1.18 1.95
N ALA A 38 7.37 0.17 2.78
CA ALA A 38 8.08 0.29 4.05
C ALA A 38 9.44 -0.41 3.96
N TRP A 39 10.44 0.11 4.66
CA TRP A 39 11.77 -0.51 4.70
C TRP A 39 12.26 -0.70 6.12
N GLY A 40 13.00 -1.79 6.30
CA GLY A 40 13.50 -2.24 7.59
C GLY A 40 12.42 -2.91 8.44
N THR A 41 12.82 -3.94 9.18
CA THR A 41 11.91 -4.69 10.06
C THR A 41 11.78 -4.05 11.44
N THR A 42 12.56 -3.01 11.71
CA THR A 42 12.67 -2.32 13.01
C THR A 42 12.34 -0.84 12.94
N THR A 43 11.97 -0.34 11.76
CA THR A 43 11.55 1.04 11.52
C THR A 43 10.04 1.05 11.22
N THR A 44 9.40 2.19 11.48
CA THR A 44 8.01 2.47 11.11
C THR A 44 7.92 3.39 9.88
N ALA A 45 9.06 3.72 9.26
CA ALA A 45 9.12 4.56 8.08
C ALA A 45 8.51 3.88 6.85
N TYR A 46 7.74 4.66 6.10
CA TYR A 46 7.14 4.22 4.84
C TYR A 46 6.85 5.40 3.93
N VAL A 47 6.81 5.12 2.63
CA VAL A 47 6.22 5.99 1.62
C VAL A 47 4.97 5.34 1.07
N GLN A 48 3.90 6.13 0.91
CA GLN A 48 2.64 5.67 0.34
C GLN A 48 2.10 6.67 -0.67
N LEU A 49 1.55 6.17 -1.77
CA LEU A 49 0.70 6.91 -2.69
C LEU A 49 -0.76 6.69 -2.29
N VAL A 50 -1.51 7.76 -2.02
CA VAL A 50 -2.91 7.70 -1.59
C VAL A 50 -3.81 8.56 -2.50
N PRO A 51 -5.09 8.20 -2.66
CA PRO A 51 -6.05 9.05 -3.36
C PRO A 51 -6.18 10.41 -2.67
N ALA A 52 -6.44 11.46 -3.46
CA ALA A 52 -6.60 12.82 -2.95
C ALA A 52 -7.85 13.52 -3.50
N ASP A 53 -8.37 14.46 -2.71
CA ASP A 53 -9.49 15.31 -3.12
C ASP A 53 -8.98 16.55 -3.86
N GLY A 54 -9.23 16.62 -5.18
CA GLY A 54 -8.91 17.81 -6.00
C GLY A 54 -7.67 17.69 -6.88
N HIS A 55 -6.90 16.61 -6.72
CA HIS A 55 -5.77 16.24 -7.57
C HIS A 55 -5.59 14.72 -7.62
N PRO A 56 -4.85 14.18 -8.60
CA PRO A 56 -4.71 12.75 -8.82
C PRO A 56 -4.34 11.90 -7.59
N ALA A 57 -3.32 12.28 -6.83
CA ALA A 57 -2.84 11.51 -5.70
C ALA A 57 -1.94 12.35 -4.78
N ASP A 58 -1.79 11.92 -3.53
CA ASP A 58 -0.75 12.38 -2.62
C ASP A 58 0.30 11.30 -2.39
N LEU A 59 1.57 11.69 -2.38
CA LEU A 59 2.61 10.90 -1.78
C LEU A 59 2.82 11.35 -0.33
N VAL A 60 2.71 10.40 0.60
CA VAL A 60 2.91 10.59 2.04
C VAL A 60 4.16 9.84 2.45
N PHE A 61 5.06 10.51 3.16
CA PHE A 61 6.25 9.90 3.72
C PHE A 61 6.24 10.07 5.25
N LEU A 62 6.16 8.96 5.98
CA LEU A 62 6.40 8.96 7.43
C LEU A 62 7.87 8.66 7.67
N ASN A 63 8.60 9.61 8.27
CA ASN A 63 9.99 9.41 8.67
C ASN A 63 10.05 9.02 10.15
N GLU A 64 10.22 7.74 10.46
CA GLU A 64 10.38 7.27 11.83
C GLU A 64 11.40 6.13 11.96
N LEU A 65 12.35 6.31 12.88
CA LEU A 65 13.37 5.34 13.25
C LEU A 65 14.29 4.96 12.09
N THR A 66 14.58 5.90 11.17
CA THR A 66 15.50 5.70 10.04
C THR A 66 16.96 5.97 10.41
N HIS A 67 17.19 6.58 11.58
CA HIS A 67 18.51 6.97 12.07
C HIS A 67 19.56 5.84 12.04
N GLY A 68 20.68 6.10 11.36
CA GLY A 68 21.95 5.41 11.57
C GLY A 68 22.46 4.55 10.43
N ASN A 69 21.78 4.53 9.28
CA ASN A 69 22.32 3.90 8.08
C ASN A 69 21.98 4.72 6.83
N PRO A 70 22.97 5.31 6.13
CA PRO A 70 22.71 5.97 4.86
C PRO A 70 22.15 4.94 3.88
N LEU A 71 20.96 5.21 3.40
CA LEU A 71 20.24 4.36 2.48
C LEU A 71 19.70 5.24 1.36
N GLU A 72 19.91 4.78 0.14
CA GLU A 72 19.34 5.37 -1.07
C GLU A 72 18.48 4.30 -1.72
N MET A 73 17.22 4.62 -1.98
CA MET A 73 16.26 3.72 -2.61
C MET A 73 15.57 4.42 -3.75
N ILE A 74 15.43 3.70 -4.86
CA ILE A 74 14.64 4.13 -6.01
C ILE A 74 13.63 3.02 -6.30
N PHE A 75 12.35 3.37 -6.31
CA PHE A 75 11.25 2.43 -6.53
C PHE A 75 10.06 3.13 -7.17
N ALA A 76 9.17 2.34 -7.78
CA ALA A 76 7.93 2.84 -8.35
C ALA A 76 6.76 2.52 -7.41
N LEU A 77 5.91 3.51 -7.16
CA LEU A 77 4.60 3.32 -6.53
C LEU A 77 3.50 3.41 -7.59
N GLU A 78 2.42 2.65 -7.42
CA GLU A 78 1.32 2.58 -8.37
C GLU A 78 -0.03 2.69 -7.65
N LEU A 79 -0.85 3.66 -8.07
CA LEU A 79 -2.21 3.86 -7.60
C LEU A 79 -3.12 4.10 -8.80
N ASP A 80 -4.16 3.28 -8.99
CA ASP A 80 -5.15 3.43 -10.08
C ASP A 80 -4.55 3.66 -11.48
N GLY A 81 -3.40 3.02 -11.76
CA GLY A 81 -2.68 3.13 -13.03
C GLY A 81 -1.76 4.36 -13.16
N LEU A 82 -1.73 5.24 -12.17
CA LEU A 82 -0.71 6.27 -12.01
C LEU A 82 0.54 5.61 -11.40
N VAL A 83 1.64 5.58 -12.18
CA VAL A 83 2.93 5.04 -11.73
C VAL A 83 3.90 6.20 -11.49
N VAL A 84 4.42 6.32 -10.28
CA VAL A 84 5.31 7.39 -9.85
C VAL A 84 6.63 6.80 -9.39
N ASP A 85 7.75 7.30 -9.91
CA ASP A 85 9.08 6.93 -9.43
C ASP A 85 9.42 7.79 -8.20
N VAL A 86 9.93 7.16 -7.15
CA VAL A 86 10.27 7.77 -5.87
C VAL A 86 11.71 7.45 -5.53
N GLU A 87 12.48 8.48 -5.19
CA GLU A 87 13.80 8.38 -4.61
C GLU A 87 13.74 8.80 -3.14
N VAL A 88 14.26 7.95 -2.24
CA VAL A 88 14.41 8.26 -0.81
C VAL A 88 15.89 8.18 -0.45
N ILE A 89 16.39 9.22 0.20
CA ILE A 89 17.74 9.28 0.75
C ILE A 89 17.62 9.53 2.26
N ASN A 90 18.07 8.57 3.08
CA ASN A 90 18.07 8.75 4.53
C ASN A 90 19.23 9.66 4.98
N GLY A 91 18.93 10.61 5.86
CA GLY A 91 19.91 11.48 6.49
C GLY A 91 20.81 10.71 7.48
N ILE A 92 21.97 11.29 7.81
CA ILE A 92 22.87 10.74 8.84
C ILE A 92 22.82 11.62 10.10
N GLY A 93 22.59 10.99 11.26
CA GLY A 93 22.46 11.74 12.50
C GLY A 93 21.19 12.59 12.45
N GLU A 94 21.27 13.86 12.81
CA GLU A 94 20.10 14.75 12.86
C GLU A 94 19.73 15.37 11.49
N GLU A 95 20.33 14.90 10.39
CA GLU A 95 19.97 15.37 9.05
C GLU A 95 18.61 14.82 8.62
N PRO A 96 17.75 15.63 7.96
CA PRO A 96 16.46 15.17 7.47
C PRO A 96 16.61 14.16 6.34
N ASP A 97 15.59 13.32 6.20
CA ASP A 97 15.44 12.46 5.03
C ASP A 97 14.94 13.27 3.84
N ILE A 98 15.38 12.89 2.65
CA ILE A 98 14.99 13.53 1.41
C ILE A 98 14.13 12.55 0.61
N VAL A 99 12.98 13.04 0.15
CA VAL A 99 12.13 12.35 -0.82
C VAL A 99 12.05 13.18 -2.09
N THR A 100 12.35 12.57 -3.23
CA THR A 100 12.16 13.16 -4.56
C THR A 100 11.17 12.31 -5.36
N VAL A 101 10.26 12.98 -6.06
CA VAL A 101 9.13 12.33 -6.74
C VAL A 101 9.12 12.71 -8.21
N LEU A 102 9.10 11.70 -9.07
CA LEU A 102 9.07 11.83 -10.53
C LEU A 102 7.80 11.20 -11.09
N PRO A 103 6.73 11.99 -11.30
CA PRO A 103 5.50 11.50 -11.91
C PRO A 103 5.68 11.19 -13.40
N PRO A 104 4.75 10.44 -14.01
CA PRO A 104 4.79 10.17 -15.44
C PRO A 104 4.42 11.44 -16.24
N PRO A 105 4.68 11.46 -17.57
CA PRO A 105 4.28 12.58 -18.42
C PRO A 105 2.80 12.94 -18.29
N GLY A 106 2.51 14.24 -18.23
CA GLY A 106 1.16 14.76 -17.98
C GLY A 106 0.85 15.05 -16.51
N PHE A 107 1.80 14.78 -15.61
CA PHE A 107 1.72 15.07 -14.19
C PHE A 107 2.96 15.83 -13.68
N VAL A 108 2.85 16.48 -12.54
CA VAL A 108 3.93 17.16 -11.82
C VAL A 108 3.80 16.91 -10.32
N ALA A 109 4.93 16.84 -9.62
CA ALA A 109 4.98 16.71 -8.17
C ALA A 109 5.15 18.09 -7.52
N VAL A 110 4.36 18.39 -6.49
CA VAL A 110 4.36 19.69 -5.81
C VAL A 110 4.41 19.49 -4.28
N PRO A 111 5.54 19.78 -3.63
CA PRO A 111 6.85 20.04 -4.24
C PRO A 111 7.44 18.78 -4.90
N GLU A 112 8.40 18.92 -5.82
CA GLU A 112 9.08 17.77 -6.44
C GLU A 112 10.02 17.03 -5.47
N ARG A 113 10.49 17.75 -4.45
CA ARG A 113 11.45 17.31 -3.45
C ARG A 113 11.05 17.84 -2.10
N LEU A 114 11.14 17.01 -1.08
CA LEU A 114 10.82 17.34 0.29
C LEU A 114 11.91 16.84 1.24
N GLU A 115 12.25 17.67 2.22
CA GLU A 115 13.07 17.30 3.37
C GLU A 115 12.13 17.05 4.56
N VAL A 116 12.30 15.92 5.24
CA VAL A 116 11.44 15.49 6.34
C VAL A 116 12.30 15.08 7.53
N ASP A 117 12.23 15.86 8.61
CA ASP A 117 12.91 15.51 9.86
C ASP A 117 12.34 14.20 10.45
N GLU A 118 13.15 13.49 11.21
CA GLU A 118 12.69 12.32 11.98
C GLU A 118 11.49 12.69 12.88
N GLY A 119 10.49 11.82 12.90
CA GLY A 119 9.26 11.97 13.67
C GLY A 119 8.22 12.85 12.98
N GLN A 120 8.50 13.30 11.76
CA GLN A 120 7.56 14.09 10.96
C GLN A 120 6.98 13.27 9.80
N THR A 121 5.93 13.84 9.21
CA THR A 121 5.29 13.33 8.01
C THR A 121 5.38 14.37 6.91
N GLY A 122 5.94 13.99 5.77
CA GLY A 122 5.97 14.79 4.56
C GLY A 122 4.83 14.46 3.62
N ARG A 123 4.46 15.43 2.78
CA ARG A 123 3.45 15.26 1.73
C ARG A 123 3.89 15.96 0.44
N ILE A 124 3.72 15.26 -0.67
CA ILE A 124 3.92 15.76 -2.04
C ILE A 124 2.65 15.52 -2.84
N GLU A 125 2.08 16.55 -3.43
CA GLU A 125 0.90 16.43 -4.29
C GLU A 125 1.30 16.02 -5.70
N ILE A 126 0.61 15.05 -6.29
CA ILE A 126 0.71 14.76 -7.72
C ILE A 126 -0.42 15.50 -8.43
N GLN A 127 -0.07 16.53 -9.20
CA GLN A 127 -1.00 17.36 -9.94
C GLN A 127 -0.94 17.06 -11.45
N HIS A 128 -1.98 17.40 -12.18
CA HIS A 128 -1.90 17.42 -13.65
C HIS A 128 -0.96 18.53 -14.11
N ALA A 129 -0.07 18.21 -15.05
CA ALA A 129 0.76 19.21 -15.69
C ALA A 129 -0.15 20.17 -16.47
N LEU A 130 -0.05 21.47 -16.19
CA LEU A 130 -0.68 22.47 -17.06
C LEU A 130 0.03 22.42 -18.42
N LEU A 131 -0.70 21.99 -19.46
CA LEU A 131 -0.26 22.16 -20.83
C LEU A 131 -0.17 23.68 -21.06
N SER A 132 1.06 24.18 -21.22
CA SER A 132 1.34 25.58 -21.57
C SER A 132 1.30 25.81 -23.08
#